data_AF-A0AAD8D2X9-F1
#
_entry.id   AF-A0AAD8D2X9-F1
#
_cell.length_a   1.000
_cell.length_b   1.000
_cell.length_c   1.000
_cell.angle_alpha   90.00
_cell.angle_beta   90.00
_cell.angle_gamma   90.00
#
_symmetry.space_group_name_H-M   'P 1'
#
loop_
_entity.id
_entity.type
_entity.pdbx_description
1 polymer ?
#
loop_
_entity_poly.entity_id
_entity_poly.type
_entity_poly.pdbx_seq_one_letter_code
_entity_poly.pdbx_strand_id
1 'polypeptide(L)'
;MALYPPQTKIQIIINKYIGAGHSTTSSQPMMGLLPAGNITLSASILLAGAIPSKVLRVLNFMNISTISTSTFFQHQKQYLQTTVAKSWIHHQQATIEQLKSNRVPMVVGGDGRCDSPGYSVKNMGTYVHITVDYAVFYLYSNKTASSYHMELEGLKHSLSQLMTWRISISAPVTDRHIQSFLQSLPVKRFRHYFDVWHVAKGMQINKGSFRCLHCLHRARRKRSIINQIYWIAESSNVNADMIHDKWRGIINHVQNVHTGHGKYFTTCAHPPKPL
;
A
#
# COMPACT_ATOMS: atom_id res chain seq x y z
N MET A 1 -13.50 16.18 23.08
CA MET A 1 -12.77 15.63 24.24
C MET A 1 -12.80 14.11 24.11
N ALA A 2 -11.91 13.56 23.29
CA ALA A 2 -11.86 12.12 23.00
C ALA A 2 -10.94 11.46 24.02
N LEU A 3 -11.52 10.69 24.94
CA LEU A 3 -10.78 9.91 25.91
C LEU A 3 -10.13 8.73 25.18
N TYR A 4 -8.84 8.86 24.87
CA TYR A 4 -8.01 7.71 24.58
C TYR A 4 -8.02 6.80 25.83
N PRO A 5 -8.34 5.50 25.72
CA PRO A 5 -8.12 4.61 26.84
C PRO A 5 -6.62 4.61 27.18
N PRO A 6 -6.25 4.56 28.47
CA PRO A 6 -4.85 4.55 28.86
C PRO A 6 -4.17 3.34 28.21
N GLN A 7 -3.06 3.60 27.52
CA GLN A 7 -2.19 2.54 27.03
C GLN A 7 -1.68 1.78 28.25
N THR A 8 -2.27 0.62 28.51
CA THR A 8 -1.78 -0.30 29.52
C THR A 8 -0.38 -0.73 29.08
N LYS A 9 0.65 -0.13 29.66
CA LYS A 9 2.02 -0.64 29.56
C LYS A 9 2.02 -2.03 30.17
N ILE A 10 1.98 -3.05 29.31
CA ILE A 10 2.09 -4.44 29.73
C ILE A 10 3.53 -4.64 30.18
N GLN A 11 3.67 -4.81 31.50
CA GLN A 11 4.91 -5.22 32.14
C GLN A 11 5.24 -6.63 31.65
N ILE A 12 6.33 -6.75 30.88
CA ILE A 12 6.96 -8.04 30.62
C ILE A 12 7.64 -8.43 31.93
N ILE A 13 7.06 -9.35 32.70
CA ILE A 13 7.62 -9.79 33.98
C ILE A 13 8.45 -11.06 33.78
N ILE A 14 9.71 -10.92 34.17
CA ILE A 14 10.73 -11.94 34.36
C ILE A 14 10.25 -12.88 35.47
N ASN A 15 10.32 -14.21 35.26
CA ASN A 15 10.07 -15.19 36.32
C ASN A 15 10.99 -14.91 37.51
N LYS A 16 10.46 -14.28 38.56
CA LYS A 16 11.13 -14.21 39.85
C LYS A 16 10.81 -15.51 40.58
N TYR A 17 11.74 -16.47 40.56
CA TYR A 17 11.71 -17.57 41.52
C TYR A 17 11.92 -16.95 42.91
N ILE A 18 10.82 -16.75 43.65
CA ILE A 18 10.89 -16.38 45.06
C ILE A 18 10.94 -17.70 45.82
N GLY A 19 12.12 -18.03 46.35
CA GLY A 19 12.29 -19.13 47.28
C GLY A 19 11.48 -18.88 48.55
N ALA A 20 10.86 -19.95 49.05
CA ALA A 20 10.18 -20.10 50.33
C ALA A 20 8.88 -19.27 50.54
N GLY A 21 7.76 -19.99 50.56
CA GLY A 21 6.53 -19.69 51.29
C GLY A 21 5.91 -18.29 51.10
N HIS A 22 4.88 -18.18 50.26
CA HIS A 22 3.62 -17.44 50.46
C HIS A 22 2.97 -17.04 49.12
N SER A 23 1.65 -17.31 49.02
CA SER A 23 0.63 -16.85 48.06
C SER A 23 1.00 -16.77 46.57
N THR A 24 0.39 -17.61 45.74
CA THR A 24 0.38 -17.47 44.28
C THR A 24 -0.36 -16.21 43.86
N THR A 25 0.31 -15.06 43.87
CA THR A 25 -0.16 -13.87 43.18
C THR A 25 -0.02 -14.11 41.68
N SER A 26 -1.14 -14.22 40.96
CA SER A 26 -1.15 -14.35 39.50
C SER A 26 -0.39 -13.17 38.88
N SER A 27 0.68 -13.47 38.15
CA SER A 27 1.56 -12.49 37.50
C SER A 27 0.90 -11.77 36.31
N GLN A 28 -0.27 -12.24 35.88
CA GLN A 28 -1.04 -11.68 34.77
C GLN A 28 -2.52 -12.03 34.89
N PRO A 29 -3.41 -11.21 34.31
CA PRO A 29 -4.83 -11.56 34.22
C PRO A 29 -5.03 -12.78 33.33
N MET A 30 -5.99 -13.63 33.70
CA MET A 30 -6.38 -14.79 32.93
C MET A 30 -7.63 -14.45 32.10
N MET A 31 -7.58 -14.69 30.80
CA MET A 31 -8.76 -14.67 29.93
C MET A 31 -9.28 -16.10 29.79
N GLY A 32 -10.14 -16.50 30.72
CA GLY A 32 -10.56 -17.90 30.87
C GLY A 32 -9.39 -18.75 31.35
N LEU A 33 -9.02 -19.78 30.57
CA LEU A 33 -7.89 -20.67 30.87
C LEU A 33 -6.55 -20.18 30.29
N LEU A 34 -6.55 -19.07 29.56
CA LEU A 34 -5.38 -18.56 28.85
C LEU A 34 -4.78 -17.35 29.55
N PRO A 35 -3.46 -17.33 29.81
CA PRO A 35 -2.80 -16.13 30.33
C PRO A 35 -2.85 -15.00 29.30
N ALA A 36 -3.36 -13.82 29.69
CA ALA A 36 -3.59 -12.72 28.75
C ALA A 36 -2.30 -12.26 28.05
N GLY A 37 -1.17 -12.23 28.76
CA GLY A 37 0.12 -11.84 28.21
C GLY A 37 0.60 -12.73 27.07
N ASN A 38 0.25 -14.02 27.07
CA ASN A 38 0.60 -14.95 25.99
C ASN A 38 -0.17 -14.64 24.70
N ILE A 39 -1.46 -14.32 24.84
CA ILE A 39 -2.30 -13.89 23.72
C ILE A 39 -1.85 -12.53 23.21
N THR A 40 -1.55 -11.58 24.11
CA THR A 40 -1.06 -10.27 23.71
C THR A 40 0.30 -10.35 23.02
N LEU A 41 1.25 -11.15 23.51
CA LEU A 41 2.52 -11.38 22.82
C LEU A 41 2.29 -11.95 21.42
N SER A 42 1.40 -12.93 21.28
CA SER A 42 1.06 -13.51 19.97
C SER A 42 0.43 -12.47 19.04
N ALA A 43 -0.48 -11.65 19.56
CA ALA A 43 -1.11 -10.56 18.82
C ALA A 43 -0.08 -9.51 18.38
N SER A 44 0.82 -9.09 19.28
CA SER A 44 1.89 -8.13 18.99
C SER A 44 2.85 -8.64 17.92
N ILE A 45 3.27 -9.91 17.99
CA ILE A 45 4.12 -10.52 16.96
C ILE A 45 3.43 -10.50 15.59
N LEU A 46 2.15 -10.91 15.55
CA LEU A 46 1.38 -10.96 14.32
C LEU A 46 1.15 -9.57 13.71
N LEU A 47 0.69 -8.62 14.51
CA LEU A 47 0.34 -7.26 14.05
C LEU A 47 1.58 -6.44 13.67
N ALA A 48 2.73 -6.70 14.30
CA ALA A 48 3.99 -6.09 13.92
C ALA A 48 4.61 -6.71 12.64
N GLY A 49 4.05 -7.81 12.12
CA GLY A 49 4.64 -8.55 11.00
C GLY A 49 6.00 -9.18 11.34
N ALA A 50 6.26 -9.45 12.62
CA ALA A 50 7.53 -9.98 13.08
C ALA A 50 7.61 -11.49 12.87
N ILE A 51 8.81 -12.01 12.61
CA ILE A 51 9.02 -13.46 12.48
C ILE A 51 8.98 -14.08 13.88
N PRO A 52 8.01 -14.97 14.20
CA PRO A 52 7.80 -15.48 15.55
C PRO A 52 9.04 -16.19 16.11
N SER A 53 9.73 -16.98 15.28
CA SER A 53 10.94 -17.70 15.69
C SER A 53 12.09 -16.77 16.08
N LYS A 54 12.19 -15.57 15.48
CA LYS A 54 13.19 -14.57 15.86
C LYS A 54 12.83 -13.90 17.19
N VAL A 55 11.57 -13.50 17.36
CA VAL A 55 11.10 -12.83 18.59
C VAL A 55 11.23 -13.76 19.80
N LEU A 56 10.76 -15.00 19.67
CA LEU A 56 10.86 -15.99 20.75
C LEU A 56 12.31 -16.34 21.08
N ARG A 57 13.22 -16.35 20.08
CA ARG A 57 14.66 -16.56 20.32
C ARG A 57 15.30 -15.42 21.10
N VAL A 58 14.94 -14.17 20.79
CA VAL A 58 15.42 -13.00 21.55
C VAL A 58 14.93 -13.06 22.99
N LEU A 59 13.66 -13.41 23.23
CA LEU A 59 13.10 -13.57 24.57
C LEU A 59 13.80 -14.68 25.36
N ASN A 60 14.14 -15.78 24.68
CA ASN A 60 14.91 -16.88 25.27
C ASN A 60 16.33 -16.43 25.69
N PHE A 61 17.03 -15.64 24.87
CA PHE A 61 18.35 -15.09 25.25
C PHE A 61 18.29 -14.11 26.43
N MET A 62 17.16 -13.47 26.64
CA MET A 62 16.92 -12.63 27.82
C MET A 62 16.44 -13.43 29.05
N ASN A 63 16.41 -14.77 28.98
CA ASN A 63 15.88 -15.67 30.00
C ASN A 63 14.41 -15.35 30.39
N ILE A 64 13.61 -14.89 29.43
CA ILE A 64 12.18 -14.66 29.62
C ILE A 64 11.44 -15.94 29.21
N SER A 65 10.64 -16.49 30.12
CA SER A 65 9.76 -17.63 29.81
C SER A 65 8.61 -17.18 28.91
N THR A 66 8.46 -17.81 27.75
CA THR A 66 7.47 -17.43 26.74
C THR A 66 6.80 -18.63 26.10
N ILE A 67 5.77 -18.35 25.31
CA ILE A 67 5.10 -19.35 24.45
C ILE A 67 6.05 -19.98 23.43
N SER A 68 5.70 -21.17 22.97
CA SER A 68 6.37 -21.83 21.84
C SER A 68 5.83 -21.32 20.49
N THR A 69 6.53 -21.66 19.42
CA THR A 69 6.06 -21.40 18.04
C THR A 69 4.75 -22.15 17.74
N SER A 70 4.56 -23.37 18.26
CA SER A 70 3.32 -24.13 18.07
C SER A 70 2.12 -23.44 18.75
N THR A 71 2.31 -22.97 19.98
CA THR A 71 1.28 -22.20 20.70
C THR A 71 0.95 -20.90 19.98
N PHE A 72 1.94 -20.20 19.43
CA PHE A 72 1.70 -19.00 18.60
C PHE A 72 0.78 -19.32 17.41
N PHE A 73 1.06 -20.37 16.63
CA PHE A 73 0.23 -20.74 15.48
C PHE A 73 -1.18 -21.18 15.89
N GLN A 74 -1.32 -21.85 17.04
CA GLN A 74 -2.63 -22.17 17.61
C GLN A 74 -3.41 -20.90 17.97
N HIS A 75 -2.79 -19.94 18.66
CA HIS A 75 -3.41 -18.65 18.95
C HIS A 75 -3.81 -17.90 17.68
N GLN A 76 -2.95 -17.94 16.66
CA GLN A 76 -3.20 -17.32 15.37
C GLN A 76 -4.46 -17.91 14.71
N LYS A 77 -4.56 -19.24 14.65
CA LYS A 77 -5.69 -19.95 14.03
C LYS A 77 -7.00 -19.77 14.80
N GLN A 78 -6.96 -19.82 16.13
CA GLN A 78 -8.17 -19.84 16.96
C GLN A 78 -8.74 -18.45 17.24
N TYR A 79 -7.87 -17.45 17.43
CA TYR A 79 -8.29 -16.14 17.93
C TYR A 79 -7.90 -15.01 16.99
N LEU A 80 -6.62 -14.92 16.60
CA LEU A 80 -6.10 -13.71 15.98
C LEU A 80 -6.60 -13.54 14.54
N GLN A 81 -6.56 -14.59 13.71
CA GLN A 81 -7.04 -14.53 12.33
C GLN A 81 -8.52 -14.18 12.27
N THR A 82 -9.35 -14.82 13.09
CA THR A 82 -10.79 -14.54 13.15
C THR A 82 -11.06 -13.10 13.61
N THR A 83 -10.31 -12.60 14.59
CA THR A 83 -10.49 -11.24 15.11
C THR A 83 -10.06 -10.20 14.07
N VAL A 84 -8.92 -10.42 13.41
CA VAL A 84 -8.43 -9.55 12.32
C VAL A 84 -9.42 -9.55 11.16
N ALA A 85 -9.93 -10.72 10.75
CA ALA A 85 -10.93 -10.80 9.69
C ALA A 85 -12.24 -10.08 10.05
N LYS A 86 -12.72 -10.20 11.30
CA LYS A 86 -13.91 -9.47 11.77
C LYS A 86 -13.69 -7.96 11.78
N SER A 87 -12.57 -7.50 12.34
CA SER A 87 -12.22 -6.08 12.37
C SER A 87 -12.10 -5.52 10.95
N TRP A 88 -11.50 -6.29 10.05
CA TRP A 88 -11.38 -5.96 8.64
C TRP A 88 -12.74 -5.77 7.95
N ILE A 89 -13.62 -6.77 8.05
CA ILE A 89 -14.96 -6.73 7.45
C ILE A 89 -15.73 -5.51 7.97
N HIS A 90 -15.64 -5.25 9.28
CA HIS A 90 -16.31 -4.10 9.89
C HIS A 90 -15.78 -2.76 9.33
N HIS A 91 -14.45 -2.58 9.24
CA HIS A 91 -13.87 -1.37 8.65
C HIS A 91 -14.22 -1.21 7.17
N GLN A 92 -14.21 -2.31 6.42
CA GLN A 92 -14.60 -2.33 5.02
C GLN A 92 -16.07 -1.91 4.85
N GLN A 93 -16.98 -2.46 5.65
CA GLN A 93 -18.41 -2.11 5.63
C GLN A 93 -18.64 -0.64 5.98
N ALA A 94 -18.03 -0.16 7.07
CA ALA A 94 -18.13 1.24 7.48
C ALA A 94 -17.63 2.20 6.38
N THR A 95 -16.54 1.83 5.70
CA THR A 95 -16.01 2.62 4.58
C THR A 95 -17.00 2.61 3.42
N ILE A 96 -17.53 1.46 3.03
CA ILE A 96 -18.51 1.34 1.94
C ILE A 96 -19.78 2.15 2.23
N GLU A 97 -20.24 2.16 3.48
CA GLU A 97 -21.39 2.96 3.89
C GLU A 97 -21.13 4.46 3.74
N GLN A 98 -19.94 4.93 4.13
CA GLN A 98 -19.52 6.31 3.90
C GLN A 98 -19.42 6.65 2.41
N LEU A 99 -18.92 5.71 1.58
CA LEU A 99 -18.88 5.91 0.13
C LEU A 99 -20.29 6.03 -0.48
N LYS A 100 -21.23 5.21 0.00
CA LYS A 100 -22.63 5.27 -0.43
C LYS A 100 -23.32 6.55 0.00
N SER A 101 -23.01 7.10 1.20
CA SER A 101 -23.61 8.35 1.68
C SER A 101 -23.13 9.56 0.89
N ASN A 102 -21.85 9.60 0.52
CA ASN A 102 -21.26 10.79 -0.09
C ASN A 102 -21.76 11.02 -1.53
N ARG A 103 -22.18 9.97 -2.26
CA ARG A 103 -22.69 10.01 -3.66
C ARG A 103 -21.82 10.79 -4.65
N VAL A 104 -20.58 11.12 -4.30
CA VAL A 104 -19.63 11.80 -5.19
C VAL A 104 -19.00 10.75 -6.12
N PRO A 105 -18.91 11.03 -7.45
CA PRO A 105 -18.17 10.18 -8.37
C PRO A 105 -16.71 10.02 -7.95
N MET A 106 -16.28 8.78 -7.74
CA MET A 106 -14.97 8.48 -7.15
C MET A 106 -13.88 8.30 -8.20
N VAL A 107 -12.69 8.82 -7.93
CA VAL A 107 -11.47 8.44 -8.66
C VAL A 107 -10.92 7.17 -8.02
N VAL A 108 -10.70 6.17 -8.86
CA VAL A 108 -10.54 4.77 -8.50
C VAL A 108 -9.13 4.35 -8.93
N GLY A 109 -8.17 4.32 -8.01
CA GLY A 109 -6.83 3.78 -8.22
C GLY A 109 -6.71 2.34 -7.70
N GLY A 110 -6.01 1.46 -8.39
CA GLY A 110 -5.83 0.10 -7.88
C GLY A 110 -4.46 -0.47 -8.16
N ASP A 111 -3.84 -1.05 -7.13
CA ASP A 111 -2.57 -1.76 -7.22
C ASP A 111 -2.73 -3.20 -6.73
N GLY A 112 -2.06 -4.13 -7.40
CA GLY A 112 -2.05 -5.53 -7.05
C GLY A 112 -0.71 -5.95 -6.47
N ARG A 113 -0.75 -6.67 -5.35
CA ARG A 113 0.41 -7.36 -4.79
C ARG A 113 0.21 -8.85 -4.95
N CYS A 114 0.98 -9.46 -5.84
CA CYS A 114 1.08 -10.92 -5.94
C CYS A 114 2.32 -11.37 -5.18
N ASP A 115 2.13 -11.99 -4.03
CA ASP A 115 3.22 -12.69 -3.37
C ASP A 115 3.27 -14.10 -3.95
N SER A 116 4.41 -14.51 -4.52
CA SER A 116 4.57 -15.89 -4.95
C SER A 116 4.57 -16.78 -3.71
N PRO A 117 3.59 -17.68 -3.55
CA PRO A 117 3.71 -18.71 -2.54
C PRO A 117 4.84 -19.64 -3.01
N GLY A 118 5.73 -20.06 -2.13
CA GLY A 118 6.71 -21.10 -2.46
C GLY A 118 6.02 -22.33 -3.09
N TYR A 119 6.79 -23.07 -3.90
CA TYR A 119 6.59 -24.32 -4.69
C TYR A 119 5.20 -25.02 -4.86
N SER A 120 4.16 -24.75 -4.07
CA SER A 120 2.93 -25.56 -3.99
C SER A 120 1.62 -24.78 -4.05
N VAL A 121 1.63 -23.44 -4.09
CA VAL A 121 0.39 -22.66 -4.31
C VAL A 121 0.58 -21.73 -5.50
N LYS A 122 -0.22 -21.89 -6.54
CA LYS A 122 -0.22 -20.99 -7.71
C LYS A 122 -0.77 -19.63 -7.26
N ASN A 123 0.11 -18.62 -7.21
CA ASN A 123 -0.13 -17.17 -7.13
C ASN A 123 -1.37 -16.75 -6.30
N MET A 124 -1.19 -16.55 -5.00
CA MET A 124 -2.17 -15.82 -4.19
C MET A 124 -1.75 -14.35 -4.18
N GLY A 125 -2.70 -13.42 -4.31
CA GLY A 125 -2.38 -12.02 -4.09
C GLY A 125 -3.54 -11.20 -3.60
N THR A 126 -3.21 -9.96 -3.26
CA THR A 126 -4.12 -8.98 -2.70
C THR A 126 -4.25 -7.86 -3.71
N TYR A 127 -5.49 -7.46 -4.01
CA TYR A 127 -5.76 -6.33 -4.90
C TYR A 127 -6.33 -5.18 -4.08
N VAL A 128 -5.63 -4.06 -4.06
CA VAL A 128 -6.01 -2.95 -3.19
C VAL A 128 -6.73 -1.87 -3.97
N HIS A 129 -7.94 -1.61 -3.47
CA HIS A 129 -8.76 -0.45 -3.71
C HIS A 129 -8.24 0.88 -3.18
N ILE A 130 -7.66 1.84 -3.92
CA ILE A 130 -7.34 3.15 -3.33
C ILE A 130 -8.09 4.24 -4.08
N THR A 131 -9.07 4.81 -3.40
CA THR A 131 -9.66 6.09 -3.80
C THR A 131 -8.97 7.22 -3.05
N VAL A 132 -9.06 8.44 -3.58
CA VAL A 132 -8.34 9.63 -3.07
C VAL A 132 -8.51 9.84 -1.56
N ASP A 133 -9.67 9.44 -1.01
CA ASP A 133 -9.99 9.61 0.41
C ASP A 133 -10.13 8.29 1.19
N TYR A 134 -10.25 7.15 0.51
CA TYR A 134 -10.55 5.86 1.14
C TYR A 134 -9.77 4.70 0.52
N ALA A 135 -9.19 3.86 1.37
CA ALA A 135 -8.60 2.58 0.97
C ALA A 135 -9.57 1.43 1.28
N VAL A 136 -10.03 0.73 0.24
CA VAL A 136 -10.92 -0.44 0.34
C VAL A 136 -10.20 -1.66 -0.21
N PHE A 137 -9.58 -2.47 0.65
CA PHE A 137 -8.78 -3.58 0.11
C PHE A 137 -9.66 -4.80 -0.20
N TYR A 138 -9.35 -5.47 -1.31
CA TYR A 138 -9.98 -6.71 -1.71
C TYR A 138 -8.94 -7.82 -1.68
N LEU A 139 -9.21 -8.84 -0.88
CA LEU A 139 -8.47 -10.09 -0.95
C LEU A 139 -9.07 -10.92 -2.07
N TYR A 140 -8.35 -11.02 -3.18
CA TYR A 140 -8.74 -11.85 -4.32
C TYR A 140 -7.72 -12.98 -4.50
N SER A 141 -8.01 -14.13 -3.91
CA SER A 141 -7.21 -15.34 -4.11
C SER A 141 -7.84 -16.18 -5.21
N ASN A 142 -7.32 -16.09 -6.42
CA ASN A 142 -7.63 -17.07 -7.47
C ASN A 142 -6.35 -17.62 -8.07
N LYS A 143 -6.40 -18.85 -8.58
CA LYS A 143 -5.27 -19.55 -9.24
C LYS A 143 -5.00 -18.92 -10.62
N THR A 144 -4.64 -17.65 -10.68
CA THR A 144 -4.25 -16.99 -11.93
C THR A 144 -2.82 -17.36 -12.29
N ALA A 145 -2.54 -17.53 -13.58
CA ALA A 145 -1.26 -18.02 -14.07
C ALA A 145 -0.09 -17.06 -13.78
N SER A 146 -0.34 -15.76 -13.61
CA SER A 146 0.68 -14.75 -13.28
C SER A 146 0.11 -13.53 -12.55
N SER A 147 0.99 -12.70 -11.99
CA SER A 147 0.66 -11.42 -11.34
C SER A 147 -0.11 -10.47 -12.27
N TYR A 148 0.26 -10.43 -13.54
CA TYR A 148 -0.42 -9.66 -14.59
C TYR A 148 -1.91 -10.02 -14.70
N HIS A 149 -2.21 -11.31 -14.74
CA HIS A 149 -3.59 -11.78 -14.85
C HIS A 149 -4.37 -11.53 -13.56
N MET A 150 -3.69 -11.62 -12.41
CA MET A 150 -4.28 -11.33 -11.12
C MET A 150 -4.68 -9.86 -10.97
N GLU A 151 -3.84 -8.92 -11.41
CA GLU A 151 -4.15 -7.48 -11.39
C GLU A 151 -5.37 -7.17 -12.27
N LEU A 152 -5.43 -7.76 -13.46
CA LEU A 152 -6.55 -7.60 -14.37
C LEU A 152 -7.85 -8.18 -13.80
N GLU A 153 -7.82 -9.41 -13.28
CA GLU A 153 -8.99 -10.06 -12.67
C GLU A 153 -9.44 -9.37 -11.39
N GLY A 154 -8.49 -8.89 -10.57
CA GLY A 154 -8.76 -8.08 -9.38
C GLY A 154 -9.48 -6.77 -9.73
N LEU A 155 -9.05 -6.10 -10.80
CA LEU A 155 -9.75 -4.90 -11.29
C LEU A 155 -11.15 -5.23 -11.82
N LYS A 156 -11.32 -6.30 -12.61
CA LYS A 156 -12.65 -6.73 -13.11
C LYS A 156 -13.62 -6.99 -11.96
N HIS A 157 -13.16 -7.74 -10.96
CA HIS A 157 -13.98 -8.09 -9.81
C HIS A 157 -14.34 -6.85 -8.99
N SER A 158 -13.37 -5.98 -8.71
CA SER A 158 -13.62 -4.75 -7.95
C SER A 158 -14.57 -3.80 -8.68
N LEU A 159 -14.41 -3.58 -9.99
CA LEU A 159 -15.35 -2.76 -10.77
C LEU A 159 -16.78 -3.32 -10.74
N SER A 160 -16.93 -4.64 -10.88
CA SER A 160 -18.24 -5.31 -10.78
C SER A 160 -18.88 -5.14 -9.39
N GLN A 161 -18.09 -5.26 -8.33
CA GLN A 161 -18.54 -5.03 -6.94
C GLN A 161 -18.97 -3.58 -6.72
N LEU A 162 -18.19 -2.60 -7.20
CA LEU A 162 -18.55 -1.18 -7.10
C LEU A 162 -19.86 -0.87 -7.83
N MET A 163 -20.07 -1.46 -9.02
CA MET A 163 -21.34 -1.35 -9.75
C MET A 163 -22.50 -1.98 -8.96
N THR A 164 -22.28 -3.14 -8.35
CA THR A 164 -23.27 -3.82 -7.50
C THR A 164 -23.66 -2.97 -6.29
N TRP A 165 -22.68 -2.27 -5.70
CA TRP A 165 -22.92 -1.34 -4.58
C TRP A 165 -23.46 0.03 -5.00
N ARG A 166 -23.71 0.24 -6.30
CA ARG A 166 -24.19 1.50 -6.90
C ARG A 166 -23.28 2.69 -6.62
N ILE A 167 -21.97 2.46 -6.51
CA ILE A 167 -20.98 3.53 -6.35
C ILE A 167 -20.61 4.05 -7.76
N SER A 168 -20.72 5.37 -7.93
CA SER A 168 -20.38 6.01 -9.21
C SER A 168 -18.87 6.21 -9.33
N ILE A 169 -18.29 5.74 -10.42
CA ILE A 169 -16.86 5.88 -10.71
C ILE A 169 -16.69 7.04 -11.69
N SER A 170 -15.81 7.99 -11.37
CA SER A 170 -15.46 9.12 -12.24
C SER A 170 -14.36 8.71 -13.23
N ALA A 171 -13.24 8.20 -12.70
CA ALA A 171 -12.08 7.85 -13.50
C ALA A 171 -11.22 6.78 -12.83
N PRO A 172 -10.87 5.69 -13.54
CA PRO A 172 -9.86 4.75 -13.08
C PRO A 172 -8.46 5.32 -13.29
N VAL A 173 -7.57 5.12 -12.30
CA VAL A 173 -6.14 5.41 -12.37
C VAL A 173 -5.39 4.10 -12.25
N THR A 174 -4.78 3.63 -13.34
CA THR A 174 -4.14 2.31 -13.34
C THR A 174 -2.90 2.26 -14.20
N ASP A 175 -2.19 1.15 -14.11
CA ASP A 175 -1.02 0.87 -14.94
C ASP A 175 -1.33 0.72 -16.43
N ARG A 176 -0.30 0.86 -17.26
CA ARG A 176 -0.42 0.84 -18.74
C ARG A 176 -1.04 -0.44 -19.28
N HIS A 177 -0.72 -1.58 -18.68
CA HIS A 177 -1.13 -2.87 -19.20
C HIS A 177 -2.64 -3.15 -19.07
N ILE A 178 -3.32 -2.41 -18.20
CA ILE A 178 -4.76 -2.51 -17.94
C ILE A 178 -5.56 -1.73 -19.00
N GLN A 179 -4.92 -0.79 -19.70
CA GLN A 179 -5.58 0.13 -20.64
C GLN A 179 -6.37 -0.59 -21.74
N SER A 180 -5.82 -1.68 -22.32
CA SER A 180 -6.49 -2.46 -23.37
C SER A 180 -7.80 -3.07 -22.88
N PHE A 181 -7.83 -3.54 -21.63
CA PHE A 181 -9.04 -4.04 -21.00
C PHE A 181 -10.06 -2.91 -20.76
N LEU A 182 -9.64 -1.77 -20.20
CA LEU A 182 -10.54 -0.64 -19.97
C LEU A 182 -11.15 -0.12 -21.28
N GLN A 183 -10.40 -0.15 -22.38
CA GLN A 183 -10.91 0.20 -23.72
C GLN A 183 -11.84 -0.86 -24.31
N SER A 184 -11.70 -2.12 -23.93
CA SER A 184 -12.60 -3.21 -24.34
C SER A 184 -13.95 -3.20 -23.60
N LEU A 185 -14.06 -2.46 -22.50
CA LEU A 185 -15.32 -2.35 -21.79
C LEU A 185 -16.37 -1.67 -22.68
N PRO A 186 -17.60 -2.21 -22.77
CA PRO A 186 -18.65 -1.69 -23.65
C PRO A 186 -19.06 -0.25 -23.30
N VAL A 187 -18.68 0.22 -22.12
CA VAL A 187 -18.90 1.58 -21.64
C VAL A 187 -17.62 2.39 -21.85
N LYS A 188 -17.55 3.17 -22.93
CA LYS A 188 -16.60 4.30 -23.11
C LYS A 188 -16.86 5.44 -22.12
N ARG A 189 -17.25 5.13 -20.87
CA ARG A 189 -17.78 6.10 -19.90
C ARG A 189 -16.68 6.77 -19.08
N PHE A 190 -15.52 6.14 -18.96
CA PHE A 190 -14.48 6.59 -18.04
C PHE A 190 -13.30 7.16 -18.80
N ARG A 191 -12.87 8.37 -18.40
CA ARG A 191 -11.56 8.89 -18.79
C ARG A 191 -10.53 8.19 -17.91
N HIS A 192 -9.71 7.33 -18.50
CA HIS A 192 -8.64 6.61 -17.80
C HIS A 192 -7.41 7.51 -17.63
N TYR A 193 -6.79 7.44 -16.46
CA TYR A 193 -5.51 8.11 -16.20
C TYR A 193 -4.43 7.08 -15.85
N PHE A 194 -3.20 7.43 -16.17
CA PHE A 194 -2.04 6.64 -15.77
C PHE A 194 -1.59 7.03 -14.36
N ASP A 195 -1.20 6.02 -13.59
CA ASP A 195 -0.56 6.26 -12.30
C ASP A 195 0.80 6.94 -12.49
N VAL A 196 0.90 8.19 -12.01
CA VAL A 196 2.12 9.01 -12.08
C VAL A 196 3.28 8.38 -11.30
N TRP A 197 3.00 7.61 -10.24
CA TRP A 197 4.03 6.93 -9.46
C TRP A 197 4.73 5.87 -10.31
N HIS A 198 3.98 5.07 -11.09
CA HIS A 198 4.56 4.09 -11.99
C HIS A 198 5.39 4.75 -13.10
N VAL A 199 4.96 5.89 -13.63
CA VAL A 199 5.73 6.70 -14.59
C VAL A 199 7.05 7.18 -13.98
N ALA A 200 7.01 7.76 -12.77
CA ALA A 200 8.20 8.23 -12.06
C ALA A 200 9.16 7.09 -11.71
N LYS A 201 8.63 5.94 -11.27
CA LYS A 201 9.40 4.73 -10.92
C LYS A 201 10.11 4.14 -12.14
N GLY A 202 9.45 4.08 -13.30
CA GLY A 202 10.07 3.64 -14.55
C GLY A 202 11.30 4.50 -14.92
N MET A 203 11.21 5.82 -14.71
CA MET A 203 12.31 6.76 -14.94
C MET A 203 13.45 6.62 -13.91
N GLN A 204 13.17 6.17 -12.68
CA GLN A 204 14.19 5.86 -11.68
C GLN A 204 15.01 4.60 -12.03
N ILE A 205 14.34 3.56 -12.54
CA ILE A 205 14.91 2.22 -12.74
C ILE A 205 15.76 2.14 -14.03
N ASN A 206 15.45 2.94 -15.05
CA ASN A 206 16.23 3.00 -16.31
C ASN A 206 17.62 3.61 -16.10
N LYS A 207 18.55 2.79 -15.58
CA LYS A 207 19.97 3.10 -15.39
C LYS A 207 20.72 3.34 -16.71
N GLY A 208 20.18 2.88 -17.84
CA GLY A 208 20.85 2.86 -19.15
C GLY A 208 20.74 4.14 -19.99
N SER A 209 19.66 4.92 -19.87
CA SER A 209 19.41 6.08 -20.76
C SER A 209 20.15 7.36 -20.36
N PHE A 210 20.85 7.38 -19.23
CA PHE A 210 21.61 8.53 -18.73
C PHE A 210 23.12 8.23 -18.65
N ARG A 211 23.69 7.60 -19.68
CA ARG A 211 25.11 7.20 -19.70
C ARG A 211 26.09 8.38 -19.80
N CYS A 212 25.67 9.56 -20.25
CA CYS A 212 26.54 10.73 -20.40
C CYS A 212 26.18 11.85 -19.41
N LEU A 213 26.89 11.90 -18.26
CA LEU A 213 27.25 13.10 -17.46
C LEU A 213 27.66 12.68 -16.04
N HIS A 214 28.79 13.19 -15.54
CA HIS A 214 29.46 12.92 -14.26
C HIS A 214 28.57 12.64 -13.01
N CYS A 215 29.05 11.74 -12.15
CA CYS A 215 28.28 10.89 -11.24
C CYS A 215 27.69 11.53 -9.96
N LEU A 216 28.02 12.77 -9.58
CA LEU A 216 27.43 13.46 -8.40
C LEU A 216 26.25 14.38 -8.77
N HIS A 217 26.25 14.96 -9.97
CA HIS A 217 25.11 15.74 -10.49
C HIS A 217 23.88 14.87 -10.80
N ARG A 218 24.06 13.56 -11.01
CA ARG A 218 22.98 12.62 -11.39
C ARG A 218 21.89 12.45 -10.32
N ALA A 219 22.24 12.37 -9.03
CA ALA A 219 21.26 12.14 -7.97
C ALA A 219 20.33 13.35 -7.77
N ARG A 220 20.89 14.57 -7.80
CA ARG A 220 20.13 15.82 -7.76
C ARG A 220 19.20 15.96 -8.98
N ARG A 221 19.67 15.61 -10.19
CA ARG A 221 18.84 15.63 -11.41
C ARG A 221 17.72 14.59 -11.38
N LYS A 222 17.94 13.37 -10.86
CA LYS A 222 16.89 12.34 -10.75
C LYS A 222 15.72 12.79 -9.88
N ARG A 223 16.00 13.27 -8.66
CA ARG A 223 14.95 13.78 -7.77
C ARG A 223 14.25 14.99 -8.36
N SER A 224 15.00 15.89 -9.00
CA SER A 224 14.44 17.05 -9.70
C SER A 224 13.50 16.64 -10.83
N ILE A 225 13.90 15.69 -11.69
CA ILE A 225 13.07 15.21 -12.80
C ILE A 225 11.78 14.58 -12.25
N ILE A 226 11.87 13.77 -11.20
CA ILE A 226 10.68 13.13 -10.60
C ILE A 226 9.73 14.18 -10.03
N ASN A 227 10.24 15.16 -9.30
CA ASN A 227 9.42 16.26 -8.78
C ASN A 227 8.76 17.03 -9.92
N GLN A 228 9.45 17.22 -11.05
CA GLN A 228 8.87 17.82 -12.24
C GLN A 228 7.76 16.95 -12.86
N ILE A 229 7.89 15.62 -12.86
CA ILE A 229 6.81 14.71 -13.31
C ILE A 229 5.55 14.89 -12.45
N TYR A 230 5.69 14.92 -11.13
CA TYR A 230 4.57 15.20 -10.22
C TYR A 230 3.99 16.60 -10.43
N TRP A 231 4.87 17.61 -10.56
CA TRP A 231 4.46 18.98 -10.84
C TRP A 231 3.70 19.10 -12.17
N ILE A 232 4.09 18.38 -13.21
CA ILE A 232 3.33 18.33 -14.47
C ILE A 232 1.95 17.75 -14.24
N ALA A 233 1.85 16.61 -13.55
CA ALA A 233 0.56 15.97 -13.31
C ALA A 233 -0.40 16.88 -12.52
N GLU A 234 0.11 17.56 -11.49
CA GLU A 234 -0.66 18.48 -10.63
C GLU A 234 -1.03 19.78 -11.36
N SER A 235 -0.04 20.48 -11.92
CA SER A 235 -0.24 21.81 -12.50
C SER A 235 -0.93 21.80 -13.86
N SER A 236 -1.14 20.63 -14.47
CA SER A 236 -1.75 20.54 -15.80
C SER A 236 -3.26 20.39 -15.80
N ASN A 237 -3.91 20.36 -14.63
CA ASN A 237 -5.37 20.28 -14.47
C ASN A 237 -6.04 19.33 -15.48
N VAL A 238 -5.43 18.15 -15.69
CA VAL A 238 -5.95 17.09 -16.57
C VAL A 238 -6.03 17.45 -18.07
N ASN A 239 -5.33 18.50 -18.52
CA ASN A 239 -5.21 18.87 -19.93
C ASN A 239 -4.04 18.13 -20.59
N ALA A 240 -4.33 17.25 -21.55
CA ALA A 240 -3.35 16.43 -22.25
C ALA A 240 -2.31 17.26 -23.02
N ASP A 241 -2.74 18.35 -23.68
CA ASP A 241 -1.83 19.21 -24.45
C ASP A 241 -0.87 19.95 -23.53
N MET A 242 -1.36 20.41 -22.37
CA MET A 242 -0.50 21.05 -21.37
C MET A 242 0.49 20.07 -20.73
N ILE A 243 0.08 18.83 -20.47
CA ILE A 243 1.00 17.77 -20.01
C ILE A 243 2.09 17.54 -21.06
N HIS A 244 1.71 17.44 -22.33
CA HIS A 244 2.64 17.20 -23.43
C HIS A 244 3.63 18.36 -23.62
N ASP A 245 3.16 19.61 -23.60
CA ASP A 245 4.00 20.79 -23.73
C ASP A 245 4.98 20.93 -22.54
N LYS A 246 4.53 20.67 -21.31
CA LYS A 246 5.44 20.67 -20.14
C LYS A 246 6.43 19.49 -20.18
N TRP A 247 6.01 18.32 -20.66
CA TRP A 247 6.91 17.18 -20.84
C TRP A 247 8.02 17.49 -21.85
N ARG A 248 7.65 18.11 -22.99
CA ARG A 248 8.60 18.65 -23.96
C ARG A 248 9.52 19.70 -23.31
N GLY A 249 8.95 20.53 -22.43
CA GLY A 249 9.67 21.48 -21.58
C GLY A 249 10.79 20.84 -20.77
N ILE A 250 10.53 19.71 -20.09
CA ILE A 250 11.56 19.01 -19.31
C ILE A 250 12.71 18.54 -20.21
N ILE A 251 12.41 17.94 -21.36
CA ILE A 251 13.43 17.42 -22.29
C ILE A 251 14.32 18.57 -22.80
N ASN A 252 13.70 19.67 -23.22
CA ASN A 252 14.40 20.87 -23.68
C ASN A 252 15.22 21.51 -22.56
N HIS A 253 14.65 21.63 -21.36
CA HIS A 253 15.31 22.21 -20.19
C HIS A 253 16.58 21.44 -19.81
N VAL A 254 16.57 20.10 -19.92
CA VAL A 254 17.77 19.27 -19.69
C VAL A 254 18.88 19.58 -20.70
N GLN A 255 18.53 20.02 -21.90
CA GLN A 255 19.44 20.47 -22.96
C GLN A 255 19.77 21.98 -22.90
N ASN A 256 19.37 22.66 -21.82
CA ASN A 256 19.49 24.11 -21.65
C ASN A 256 18.70 24.95 -22.68
N VAL A 257 17.67 24.36 -23.30
CA VAL A 257 16.71 25.05 -24.16
C VAL A 257 15.50 25.42 -23.31
N HIS A 258 15.21 26.72 -23.17
CA HIS A 258 14.18 27.24 -22.25
C HIS A 258 12.97 27.85 -22.97
N THR A 259 12.85 27.67 -24.28
CA THR A 259 11.76 28.19 -25.10
C THR A 259 11.24 27.12 -26.09
N GLY A 260 10.09 27.39 -26.71
CA GLY A 260 9.54 26.56 -27.79
C GLY A 260 8.95 25.24 -27.34
N HIS A 261 8.43 25.16 -26.11
CA HIS A 261 7.90 23.90 -25.57
C HIS A 261 6.48 23.57 -26.04
N GLY A 262 5.77 24.54 -26.65
CA GLY A 262 4.44 24.36 -27.24
C GLY A 262 3.54 25.59 -27.07
N LYS A 263 2.22 25.38 -27.12
CA LYS A 263 1.21 26.46 -27.06
C LYS A 263 0.84 26.81 -25.61
N TYR A 264 0.73 25.82 -24.74
CA TYR A 264 0.27 25.99 -23.35
C TYR A 264 1.41 26.19 -22.36
N PHE A 265 2.60 25.70 -22.70
CA PHE A 265 3.84 25.96 -21.96
C PHE A 265 4.88 26.40 -22.98
N THR A 266 5.24 27.69 -22.99
CA THR A 266 6.09 28.27 -24.04
C THR A 266 7.53 28.45 -23.59
N THR A 267 7.75 28.76 -22.30
CA THR A 267 9.07 29.09 -21.74
C THR A 267 9.22 28.59 -20.30
N CYS A 268 10.45 28.34 -19.86
CA CYS A 268 10.76 27.98 -18.48
C CYS A 268 10.69 29.20 -17.55
N ALA A 269 10.28 28.99 -16.29
CA ALA A 269 10.09 30.05 -15.29
C ALA A 269 11.39 30.65 -14.72
N HIS A 270 12.55 30.33 -15.30
CA HIS A 270 13.84 30.84 -14.87
C HIS A 270 14.75 31.05 -16.09
N PRO A 271 15.75 31.94 -16.00
CA PRO A 271 16.68 32.19 -17.09
C PRO A 271 17.56 30.96 -17.37
N PRO A 272 18.15 30.87 -18.59
CA PRO A 272 19.13 29.85 -18.91
C PRO A 272 20.30 29.90 -17.93
N LYS A 273 20.74 28.73 -17.44
CA LYS A 273 21.93 28.70 -16.61
C LYS A 273 23.16 28.81 -17.52
N PRO A 274 24.17 29.62 -17.15
CA PRO A 274 25.45 29.60 -17.84
C PRO A 274 26.04 28.18 -17.74
N LEU A 275 26.58 27.70 -18.87
CA LEU A 275 27.21 26.39 -19.01
C LEU A 275 28.50 26.29 -18.21
#